data_AF-G8BNZ9-F1
#
_entry.id   AF-G8BNZ9-F1
#
_cell.length_a   1.000
_cell.length_b   1.000
_cell.length_c   1.000
_cell.angle_alpha   90.00
_cell.angle_beta   90.00
_cell.angle_gamma   90.00
#
_symmetry.space_group_name_H-M   'P 1'
#
loop_
_entity.id
_entity.type
_entity.pdbx_description
1 polymer ?
#
loop_
_entity_poly.entity_id
_entity_poly.type
_entity_poly.pdbx_seq_one_letter_code
_entity_poly.pdbx_strand_id
1 'polypeptide(L)'
;MSEKTLLKKKEIRKPQIWSLLFYVVLSLSLIAGVEYFKYGTRINYEWFHCTPMKEQIGGPSSSVLKMWAVGGPSCDKRGEFKTLVKRITRDYEPNEESLSYCFIENKDINPIHYPVEDGNKGVPGYVAYVGYDTDADLVAQMCEGSQIFHV
;
A
#
# COMPACT_ATOMS: atom_id res chain seq x y z
N MET A 1 67.12 -34.86 -21.07
CA MET A 1 65.73 -34.48 -20.76
C MET A 1 65.45 -34.97 -19.34
N SER A 2 65.58 -34.08 -18.34
CA SER A 2 65.62 -34.46 -16.93
C SER A 2 64.22 -34.45 -16.32
N GLU A 3 63.84 -35.58 -15.73
CA GLU A 3 62.60 -35.89 -15.01
C GLU A 3 62.22 -34.91 -13.88
N LYS A 4 63.10 -33.95 -13.57
CA LYS A 4 62.95 -32.99 -12.48
C LYS A 4 62.01 -31.81 -12.77
N THR A 5 61.51 -31.67 -14.00
CA THR A 5 60.54 -30.61 -14.37
C THR A 5 59.08 -31.02 -14.14
N LEU A 6 58.83 -32.23 -13.64
CA LEU A 6 57.49 -32.77 -13.31
C LEU A 6 57.12 -32.68 -11.83
N LEU A 7 57.91 -31.97 -11.01
CA LEU A 7 57.41 -31.42 -9.75
C LEU A 7 56.56 -30.19 -10.06
N LYS A 8 55.40 -30.51 -10.65
CA LYS A 8 54.20 -29.70 -10.76
C LYS A 8 54.10 -28.91 -9.46
N LYS A 9 54.38 -27.61 -9.54
CA LYS A 9 54.21 -26.63 -8.47
C LYS A 9 52.75 -26.74 -8.05
N LYS A 10 52.47 -27.64 -7.10
CA LYS A 10 51.14 -27.85 -6.55
C LYS A 10 50.95 -26.64 -5.66
N GLU A 11 50.49 -25.55 -6.28
CA GLU A 11 50.12 -24.34 -5.59
C GLU A 11 49.17 -24.75 -4.48
N ILE A 12 49.67 -24.74 -3.24
CA ILE A 12 48.82 -24.93 -2.07
C ILE A 12 47.96 -23.67 -2.02
N ARG A 13 46.79 -23.73 -2.66
CA ARG A 13 45.83 -22.64 -2.63
C ARG A 13 45.49 -22.42 -1.17
N LYS A 14 45.90 -21.26 -0.63
CA LYS A 14 45.49 -20.87 0.71
C LYS A 14 43.96 -20.76 0.72
N PRO A 15 43.28 -21.38 1.70
CA PRO A 15 41.84 -21.31 1.77
C PRO A 15 41.41 -19.84 1.97
N GLN A 16 40.69 -19.29 1.00
CA GLN A 16 40.24 -17.89 1.00
C GLN A 16 38.88 -17.75 1.73
N ILE A 17 38.79 -18.34 2.92
CA ILE A 17 37.52 -18.45 3.68
C ILE A 17 36.95 -17.06 3.98
N TRP A 18 37.80 -16.10 4.36
CA TRP A 18 37.37 -14.73 4.65
C TRP A 18 36.83 -14.00 3.42
N SER A 19 37.50 -14.13 2.28
CA SER A 19 37.01 -13.56 1.02
C SER A 19 35.69 -14.21 0.61
N LEU A 20 35.57 -15.53 0.73
CA LEU A 20 34.33 -16.25 0.45
C LEU A 20 33.19 -15.75 1.35
N LEU A 21 33.40 -15.68 2.66
CA LEU A 21 32.41 -15.18 3.61
C LEU A 21 32.00 -13.74 3.30
N PHE A 22 32.96 -12.86 2.99
CA PHE A 22 32.68 -11.48 2.61
C PHE A 22 31.75 -11.40 1.39
N TYR A 23 32.08 -12.13 0.31
CA TYR A 23 31.26 -12.12 -0.90
C TYR A 23 29.89 -12.76 -0.69
N VAL A 24 29.79 -13.83 0.11
CA VAL A 24 28.51 -14.47 0.46
C VAL A 24 27.63 -13.50 1.26
N VAL A 25 28.15 -12.89 2.33
CA VAL A 25 27.40 -11.93 3.14
C VAL A 25 26.98 -10.73 2.31
N LEU A 26 27.88 -10.16 1.51
CA LEU A 26 27.56 -9.04 0.61
C LEU A 26 26.43 -9.40 -0.37
N SER A 27 26.50 -10.58 -0.99
CA SER A 27 25.48 -11.04 -1.92
C SER A 27 24.12 -11.21 -1.23
N LEU A 28 24.11 -11.82 -0.03
CA LEU A 28 22.89 -11.99 0.76
C LEU A 28 22.31 -10.64 1.21
N SER A 29 23.14 -9.67 1.60
CA SER A 29 22.70 -8.32 1.95
C SER A 29 22.07 -7.59 0.76
N LEU A 30 22.64 -7.72 -0.45
CA LEU A 30 22.07 -7.14 -1.66
C LEU A 30 20.71 -7.76 -1.99
N ILE A 31 20.58 -9.09 -1.92
CA ILE A 31 19.31 -9.79 -2.12
C ILE A 31 18.28 -9.33 -1.08
N ALA A 32 18.67 -9.29 0.20
CA ALA A 32 17.81 -8.82 1.27
C ALA A 32 17.35 -7.37 1.06
N GLY A 33 18.24 -6.49 0.58
CA GLY A 33 17.89 -5.11 0.24
C GLY A 33 16.84 -5.00 -0.87
N VAL A 34 16.98 -5.79 -1.94
CA VAL A 34 16.01 -5.83 -3.04
C VAL A 34 14.65 -6.37 -2.58
N GLU A 35 14.64 -7.45 -1.79
CA GLU A 35 13.40 -8.01 -1.26
C GLU A 35 12.73 -7.07 -0.25
N TYR A 36 13.52 -6.40 0.60
CA TYR A 36 13.02 -5.37 1.49
C TYR A 36 12.38 -4.21 0.73
N PHE A 37 13.00 -3.75 -0.36
CA PHE A 37 12.44 -2.72 -1.22
C PHE A 37 11.13 -3.16 -1.89
N LYS A 38 11.07 -4.38 -2.43
CA LYS A 38 9.82 -4.95 -3.00
C LYS A 38 8.71 -5.03 -1.97
N TYR A 39 9.03 -5.50 -0.76
CA TYR A 39 8.07 -5.59 0.32
C TYR A 39 7.56 -4.20 0.75
N GLY A 40 8.47 -3.25 0.92
CA GLY A 40 8.15 -1.87 1.29
C GLY A 40 7.27 -1.17 0.25
N THR A 41 7.59 -1.31 -1.03
CA THR A 41 6.79 -0.75 -2.13
C THR A 41 5.42 -1.41 -2.25
N ARG A 42 5.30 -2.72 -2.02
CA ARG A 42 4.02 -3.42 -2.00
C ARG A 42 3.09 -2.90 -0.89
N ILE A 43 3.61 -2.67 0.31
CA ILE A 43 2.81 -2.17 1.45
C ILE A 43 2.37 -0.72 1.23
N ASN A 44 3.28 0.09 0.71
CA ASN A 44 3.10 1.53 0.53
C ASN A 44 2.67 1.92 -0.88
N TYR A 45 2.22 0.96 -1.70
CA TYR A 45 1.81 1.19 -3.08
C TYR A 45 0.83 2.37 -3.21
N GLU A 46 -0.09 2.52 -2.25
CA GLU A 46 -1.05 3.62 -2.17
C GLU A 46 -0.39 5.00 -2.03
N TRP A 47 0.72 5.08 -1.29
CA TRP A 47 1.43 6.34 -1.09
C TRP A 47 2.00 6.89 -2.40
N PHE A 48 2.44 6.00 -3.29
CA PHE A 48 3.00 6.37 -4.59
C PHE A 48 1.95 6.50 -5.69
N HIS A 49 0.89 5.71 -5.64
CA HIS A 49 -0.04 5.60 -6.76
C HIS A 49 -1.40 6.25 -6.50
N CYS A 50 -1.98 6.10 -5.30
CA CYS A 50 -3.36 6.47 -4.99
C CYS A 50 -3.47 6.97 -3.55
N THR A 51 -3.29 8.27 -3.36
CA THR A 51 -3.19 8.89 -2.04
C THR A 51 -4.59 8.98 -1.40
N PRO A 52 -4.81 8.32 -0.25
CA PRO A 52 -6.06 8.47 0.48
C PRO A 52 -6.08 9.80 1.23
N MET A 53 -7.23 10.45 1.17
CA MET A 53 -7.60 11.68 1.85
C MET A 53 -8.70 11.36 2.85
N LYS A 54 -8.73 12.09 3.96
CA LYS A 54 -9.69 11.90 5.04
C LYS A 54 -10.19 13.24 5.55
N GLU A 55 -11.46 13.30 5.90
CA GLU A 55 -12.12 14.44 6.49
C GLU A 55 -13.05 13.95 7.61
N GLN A 56 -12.92 14.53 8.81
CA GLN A 56 -13.77 14.20 9.95
C GLN A 56 -15.15 14.85 9.77
N ILE A 57 -16.21 14.08 10.02
CA ILE A 57 -17.60 14.56 9.95
C ILE A 57 -18.20 14.55 11.37
N GLY A 58 -19.14 15.46 11.67
CA GLY A 58 -19.92 15.44 12.92
C GLY A 58 -19.28 16.13 14.14
N GLY A 59 -17.95 16.27 14.21
CA GLY A 59 -17.25 17.03 15.25
C GLY A 59 -16.04 16.29 15.85
N PRO A 60 -15.37 16.85 16.87
CA PRO A 60 -14.13 16.29 17.43
C PRO A 60 -14.29 14.91 18.09
N SER A 61 -15.50 14.57 18.51
CA SER A 61 -15.82 13.30 19.19
C SER A 61 -16.44 12.24 18.28
N SER A 62 -16.79 12.59 17.05
CA SER A 62 -17.40 11.63 16.13
C SER A 62 -16.33 10.72 15.55
N SER A 63 -16.64 9.45 15.41
CA SER A 63 -15.81 8.45 14.73
C SER A 63 -15.96 8.50 13.20
N VAL A 64 -16.86 9.33 12.66
CA VAL A 64 -17.18 9.32 11.22
C VAL A 64 -16.11 10.02 10.40
N LEU A 65 -15.56 9.28 9.44
CA LEU A 65 -14.61 9.76 8.46
C LEU A 65 -15.21 9.67 7.06
N LYS A 66 -15.15 10.78 6.33
CA LYS A 66 -15.26 10.80 4.88
C LYS A 66 -13.88 10.51 4.30
N MET A 67 -13.80 9.50 3.44
CA MET A 67 -12.56 9.09 2.79
C MET A 67 -12.72 9.12 1.28
N TRP A 68 -11.68 9.54 0.58
CA TRP A 68 -11.58 9.42 -0.88
C TRP A 68 -10.12 9.20 -1.25
N ALA A 69 -9.85 8.68 -2.43
CA ALA A 69 -8.49 8.46 -2.89
C ALA A 69 -8.29 9.18 -4.23
N VAL A 70 -7.13 9.83 -4.38
CA VAL A 70 -6.75 10.55 -5.60
C VAL A 70 -5.26 10.38 -5.84
N GLY A 71 -4.83 10.25 -7.09
CA GLY A 71 -3.49 9.74 -7.37
C GLY A 71 -2.92 10.15 -8.71
N GLY A 72 -2.00 9.33 -9.22
CA GLY A 72 -1.46 9.45 -10.57
C GLY A 72 -2.17 8.51 -11.55
N PRO A 73 -1.58 8.22 -12.71
CA PRO A 73 -2.17 7.37 -13.74
C PRO A 73 -2.55 5.94 -13.28
N SER A 74 -2.03 5.47 -12.16
CA SER A 74 -2.35 4.14 -11.62
C SER A 74 -3.52 4.14 -10.62
N CYS A 75 -4.12 5.29 -10.31
CA CYS A 75 -5.25 5.45 -9.39
C CYS A 75 -6.54 5.67 -10.18
N ASP A 76 -6.95 4.62 -10.90
CA ASP A 76 -8.28 4.54 -11.49
C ASP A 76 -9.34 4.22 -10.43
N LYS A 77 -10.63 4.15 -10.81
CA LYS A 77 -11.73 3.83 -9.87
C LYS A 77 -11.49 2.56 -9.06
N ARG A 78 -10.88 1.54 -9.67
CA ARG A 78 -10.56 0.28 -9.00
C ARG A 78 -9.46 0.46 -7.96
N GLY A 79 -8.41 1.22 -8.31
CA GLY A 79 -7.33 1.60 -7.39
C GLY A 79 -7.87 2.37 -6.20
N GLU A 80 -8.72 3.37 -6.45
CA GLU A 80 -9.38 4.17 -5.41
C GLU A 80 -10.19 3.29 -4.45
N PHE A 81 -11.10 2.47 -4.99
CA PHE A 81 -11.93 1.57 -4.19
C PHE A 81 -11.08 0.64 -3.31
N LYS A 82 -10.06 0.00 -3.91
CA LYS A 82 -9.15 -0.89 -3.18
C LYS A 82 -8.41 -0.16 -2.05
N THR A 83 -7.97 1.06 -2.31
CA THR A 83 -7.30 1.89 -1.30
C THR A 83 -8.24 2.26 -0.17
N LEU A 84 -9.48 2.64 -0.46
CA LEU A 84 -10.47 2.96 0.57
C LEU A 84 -10.83 1.74 1.43
N VAL A 85 -11.09 0.58 0.82
CA VAL A 85 -11.34 -0.66 1.56
C VAL A 85 -10.18 -0.98 2.50
N LYS A 86 -8.93 -0.94 2.00
CA LYS A 86 -7.76 -1.21 2.84
C LYS A 86 -7.64 -0.22 3.99
N ARG A 87 -7.98 1.05 3.78
CA ARG A 87 -7.94 2.09 4.81
C ARG A 87 -8.99 1.87 5.87
N ILE A 88 -10.24 1.59 5.48
CA ILE A 88 -11.31 1.21 6.43
C ILE A 88 -10.84 0.06 7.33
N THR A 89 -10.32 -1.01 6.74
CA THR A 89 -9.87 -2.20 7.50
C THR A 89 -8.61 -2.01 8.34
N ARG A 90 -7.83 -0.94 8.12
CA ARG A 90 -6.59 -0.68 8.86
C ARG A 90 -6.75 0.42 9.90
N ASP A 91 -7.54 1.43 9.57
CA ASP A 91 -7.62 2.65 10.34
C ASP A 91 -8.71 2.57 11.43
N TYR A 92 -9.62 1.60 11.34
CA TYR A 92 -10.57 1.22 12.39
C TYR A 92 -10.15 -0.12 12.99
N GLU A 93 -10.25 -0.24 14.32
CA GLU A 93 -9.92 -1.46 15.04
C GLU A 93 -11.22 -2.27 15.28
N PRO A 94 -11.43 -3.40 14.58
CA PRO A 94 -12.67 -4.17 14.71
C PRO A 94 -12.88 -4.78 16.10
N ASN A 95 -11.85 -4.80 16.95
CA ASN A 95 -11.97 -5.25 18.33
C ASN A 95 -12.50 -4.17 19.29
N GLU A 96 -12.52 -2.89 18.89
CA GLU A 96 -13.06 -1.80 19.71
C GLU A 96 -14.59 -1.76 19.61
N GLU A 97 -15.10 -1.67 18.39
CA GLU A 97 -16.53 -1.62 18.09
C GLU A 97 -16.77 -2.07 16.64
N SER A 98 -17.97 -2.61 16.39
CA SER A 98 -18.44 -2.85 15.03
C SER A 98 -18.47 -1.54 14.23
N LEU A 99 -18.21 -1.64 12.92
CA LEU A 99 -18.16 -0.48 12.05
C LEU A 99 -19.19 -0.56 10.92
N SER A 100 -19.72 0.61 10.58
CA SER A 100 -20.67 0.82 9.50
C SER A 100 -20.04 1.70 8.43
N TYR A 101 -20.12 1.30 7.16
CA TYR A 101 -19.59 2.09 6.05
C TYR A 101 -20.40 1.94 4.77
N CYS A 102 -20.24 2.91 3.87
CA CYS A 102 -20.75 2.85 2.51
C CYS A 102 -19.75 3.37 1.50
N PHE A 103 -19.99 3.06 0.24
CA PHE A 103 -19.28 3.62 -0.90
C PHE A 103 -20.28 4.31 -1.83
N ILE A 104 -19.98 5.56 -2.16
CA ILE A 104 -20.72 6.37 -3.12
C ILE A 104 -19.87 6.50 -4.38
N GLU A 105 -20.34 5.91 -5.48
CA GLU A 105 -19.68 6.01 -6.78
C GLU A 105 -20.02 7.32 -7.47
N ASN A 106 -19.00 8.02 -7.96
CA ASN A 106 -19.18 9.12 -8.89
C ASN A 106 -19.38 8.58 -10.31
N LYS A 107 -20.62 8.65 -10.81
CA LYS A 107 -21.00 8.12 -12.14
C LYS A 107 -20.52 8.99 -13.30
N ASP A 108 -20.11 10.23 -13.04
CA ASP A 108 -19.63 11.15 -14.08
C ASP A 108 -18.18 10.87 -14.50
N ILE A 109 -17.51 9.96 -13.79
CA ILE A 109 -16.12 9.59 -14.03
C ILE A 109 -16.07 8.19 -14.66
N ASN A 110 -15.24 8.05 -15.69
CA ASN A 110 -15.03 6.75 -16.32
C ASN A 110 -14.31 5.77 -15.36
N PRO A 111 -14.54 4.45 -15.45
CA PRO A 111 -13.84 3.46 -14.63
C PRO A 111 -12.31 3.56 -14.72
N ILE A 112 -11.81 3.87 -15.91
CA ILE A 112 -10.42 4.25 -16.13
C ILE A 112 -10.41 5.76 -16.29
N HIS A 113 -9.91 6.45 -15.27
CA HIS A 113 -9.67 7.87 -15.30
C HIS A 113 -8.28 8.14 -14.79
N TYR A 114 -7.67 9.17 -15.36
CA TYR A 114 -6.39 9.67 -14.92
C TYR A 114 -6.61 11.11 -14.53
N PRO A 115 -6.27 11.50 -13.30
CA PRO A 115 -6.22 12.90 -13.02
C PRO A 115 -5.16 13.58 -13.86
N VAL A 116 -5.43 14.83 -14.22
CA VAL A 116 -4.59 15.62 -15.12
C VAL A 116 -3.22 15.79 -14.45
N GLU A 117 -2.14 15.57 -15.20
CA GLU A 117 -0.78 15.86 -14.74
C GLU A 117 -0.69 17.31 -14.21
N ASP A 118 0.27 17.59 -13.32
CA ASP A 118 0.50 18.89 -12.67
C ASP A 118 -0.49 19.31 -11.57
N GLY A 119 -0.69 18.41 -10.60
CA GLY A 119 -1.16 18.79 -9.25
C GLY A 119 -2.68 18.86 -9.08
N ASN A 120 -3.45 18.78 -10.15
CA ASN A 120 -4.91 18.65 -10.06
C ASN A 120 -5.30 17.18 -10.12
N LYS A 121 -5.23 16.49 -8.97
CA LYS A 121 -5.48 15.04 -8.83
C LYS A 121 -6.95 14.60 -9.13
N GLY A 122 -7.71 15.44 -9.81
CA GLY A 122 -9.06 15.14 -10.31
C GLY A 122 -10.09 14.99 -9.20
N VAL A 123 -11.32 14.76 -9.64
CA VAL A 123 -12.43 14.37 -8.75
C VAL A 123 -12.28 12.87 -8.46
N PRO A 124 -12.50 12.40 -7.22
CA PRO A 124 -12.45 10.97 -6.92
C PRO A 124 -13.63 10.24 -7.58
N GLY A 125 -13.37 9.02 -8.04
CA GLY A 125 -14.38 8.10 -8.55
C GLY A 125 -15.20 7.43 -7.44
N TYR A 126 -14.67 7.35 -6.23
CA TYR A 126 -15.40 6.90 -5.03
C TYR A 126 -15.17 7.81 -3.82
N VAL A 127 -16.24 8.01 -3.06
CA VAL A 127 -16.19 8.54 -1.70
C VAL A 127 -16.74 7.46 -0.77
N ALA A 128 -16.07 7.23 0.35
CA ALA A 128 -16.54 6.36 1.41
C ALA A 128 -16.87 7.17 2.65
N TYR A 129 -17.93 6.77 3.35
CA TYR A 129 -18.21 7.21 4.70
C TYR A 129 -18.12 5.99 5.60
N VAL A 130 -17.41 6.12 6.71
CA VAL A 130 -17.20 5.03 7.68
C VAL A 130 -17.21 5.63 9.08
N GLY A 131 -17.78 4.90 10.03
CA GLY A 131 -17.76 5.22 11.46
C GLY A 131 -18.01 3.96 12.28
N TYR A 132 -17.79 4.06 13.58
CA TYR A 132 -18.26 3.05 14.52
C TYR A 132 -19.79 3.11 14.66
N ASP A 133 -20.40 2.02 15.11
CA ASP A 133 -21.86 1.91 15.24
C ASP A 133 -22.47 2.94 16.22
N THR A 134 -21.69 3.46 17.15
CA THR A 134 -22.01 4.62 18.00
C THR A 134 -22.43 5.85 17.22
N ASP A 135 -21.91 6.03 15.99
CA ASP A 135 -22.29 7.10 15.07
C ASP A 135 -23.07 6.57 13.83
N ALA A 136 -23.71 5.40 13.93
CA ALA A 136 -24.39 4.76 12.79
C ALA A 136 -25.45 5.66 12.15
N ASP A 137 -26.17 6.48 12.93
CA ASP A 137 -27.17 7.41 12.41
C ASP A 137 -26.54 8.47 11.50
N LEU A 138 -25.35 8.96 11.88
CA LEU A 138 -24.61 9.93 11.07
C LEU A 138 -24.06 9.25 9.80
N VAL A 139 -23.56 8.02 9.90
CA VAL A 139 -23.17 7.24 8.72
C VAL A 139 -24.36 7.03 7.79
N ALA A 140 -25.53 6.64 8.32
CA ALA A 140 -26.75 6.43 7.53
C ALA A 140 -27.20 7.71 6.81
N GLN A 141 -27.09 8.86 7.49
CA GLN A 141 -27.37 10.16 6.88
C GLN A 141 -26.40 10.48 5.73
N MET A 142 -25.09 10.25 5.92
CA MET A 142 -24.09 10.53 4.88
C MET A 142 -24.15 9.54 3.71
N CYS A 143 -24.64 8.32 3.97
CA CYS A 143 -24.77 7.23 3.02
C CYS A 143 -26.12 7.22 2.27
N GLU A 144 -26.91 8.30 2.33
CA GLU A 144 -28.26 8.34 1.76
C GLU A 144 -28.27 7.84 0.30
N GLY A 145 -29.12 6.84 0.02
CA GLY A 145 -29.26 6.22 -1.30
C GLY A 145 -28.16 5.22 -1.69
N SER A 146 -27.23 4.89 -0.78
CA SER A 146 -26.17 3.90 -0.98
C SER A 146 -26.32 2.70 -0.04
N GLN A 147 -25.77 1.56 -0.44
CA GLN A 147 -25.75 0.36 0.42
C GLN A 147 -24.80 0.59 1.60
N ILE A 148 -25.30 0.33 2.80
CA ILE A 148 -24.51 0.31 4.03
C ILE A 148 -24.03 -1.12 4.29
N PHE A 149 -22.77 -1.25 4.66
CA PHE A 149 -22.11 -2.48 5.04
C PHE A 149 -21.72 -2.42 6.52
N HIS A 150 -21.72 -3.57 7.18
CA HIS A 150 -21.35 -3.73 8.57
C HIS A 150 -20.25 -4.79 8.67
N VAL A 151 -19.23 -4.55 9.48
CA VAL A 151 -18.09 -5.46 9.72
C VAL A 151 -17.79 -5.53 11.21
#